data_AF-A0A151DXL9-F1
#
_entry.id   AF-A0A151DXL9-F1
#
_cell.length_a   1.000
_cell.length_b   1.000
_cell.length_c   1.000
_cell.angle_alpha   90.00
_cell.angle_beta   90.00
_cell.angle_gamma   90.00
#
_symmetry.space_group_name_H-M   'P 1'
#
loop_
_entity.id
_entity.type
_entity.pdbx_description
1 polymer ?
#
loop_
_entity_poly.entity_id
_entity_poly.type
_entity_poly.pdbx_seq_one_letter_code
_entity_poly.pdbx_strand_id
1 'polypeptide(L)'
;MVTSSEQSGKIISLVEAKNILKKISKERKELLYEQKIALEHAEAFAKLSAKQTKGLIAELMKLDHVEEIHAYKITDILPKNEDDVKAIFAKERYTPNDKEVKNILEIVNKYSLE
;
A
#
# COMPACT_ATOMS: atom_id res chain seq x y z
N MET A 1 8.10 21.61 -13.94
CA MET A 1 6.65 21.62 -13.74
C MET A 1 6.06 20.82 -14.90
N VAL A 2 5.58 19.60 -14.65
CA VAL A 2 4.97 18.77 -15.71
C VAL A 2 3.61 19.42 -16.02
N THR A 3 3.56 20.13 -17.14
CA THR A 3 2.33 20.75 -17.65
C THR A 3 1.56 19.77 -18.52
N SER A 4 0.23 19.86 -18.41
CA SER A 4 -0.79 19.43 -19.36
C SER A 4 -1.42 18.05 -19.14
N SER A 5 -2.75 18.08 -19.00
CA SER A 5 -3.70 17.05 -18.56
C SER A 5 -3.67 16.78 -17.06
N GLU A 6 -4.76 17.15 -16.39
CA GLU A 6 -5.11 16.72 -15.04
C GLU A 6 -5.37 15.21 -15.09
N GLN A 7 -4.30 14.43 -15.24
CA GLN A 7 -4.36 13.00 -15.00
C GLN A 7 -4.48 12.86 -13.50
N SER A 8 -5.69 12.57 -13.04
CA SER A 8 -5.94 12.07 -11.69
C SER A 8 -4.88 11.00 -11.39
N GLY A 9 -3.97 11.32 -10.47
CA GLY A 9 -2.87 10.43 -10.14
C GLY A 9 -3.44 9.14 -9.54
N LYS A 10 -3.19 8.00 -10.19
CA LYS A 10 -3.62 6.71 -9.66
C LYS A 10 -2.68 6.29 -8.54
N ILE A 11 -3.25 5.96 -7.38
CA ILE A 11 -2.51 5.36 -6.27
C ILE A 11 -2.06 3.95 -6.67
N ILE A 12 -0.81 3.62 -6.37
CA ILE A 12 -0.25 2.28 -6.58
C ILE A 12 0.31 1.76 -5.27
N SER A 13 0.23 0.45 -5.08
CA SER A 13 0.85 -0.23 -3.94
C SER A 13 2.35 -0.36 -4.13
N LEU A 14 3.08 -0.60 -3.04
CA LEU A 14 4.52 -0.84 -3.11
C LEU A 14 4.87 -2.07 -3.95
N VAL A 15 4.00 -3.09 -3.97
CA VAL A 15 4.15 -4.27 -4.82
C VAL A 15 4.03 -3.93 -6.31
N GLU A 16 3.10 -3.05 -6.67
CA GLU A 16 2.95 -2.58 -8.05
C GLU A 16 4.14 -1.72 -8.47
N ALA A 17 4.59 -0.81 -7.59
CA ALA A 17 5.79 -0.02 -7.80
C ALA A 17 7.03 -0.92 -8.02
N LYS A 18 7.21 -1.96 -7.19
CA LYS A 18 8.25 -2.99 -7.36
C LYS A 18 8.19 -3.61 -8.75
N ASN A 19 7.02 -4.05 -9.20
CA ASN A 19 6.86 -4.71 -10.50
C ASN A 19 7.17 -3.77 -11.66
N ILE A 20 6.75 -2.50 -11.57
CA ILE A 20 7.05 -1.47 -12.56
C ILE A 20 8.56 -1.23 -12.64
N LEU A 21 9.23 -1.02 -11.49
CA LEU A 21 10.67 -0.80 -11.44
C LEU A 21 11.48 -2.02 -11.93
N LYS A 22 11.04 -3.24 -11.60
CA LYS A 22 11.63 -4.49 -12.13
C LYS A 22 11.48 -4.65 -13.64
N LYS A 23 10.37 -4.18 -14.20
CA LYS A 23 10.18 -4.19 -15.65
C LYS A 23 11.13 -3.21 -16.31
N ILE A 24 11.21 -1.99 -15.79
CA ILE A 24 12.10 -0.94 -16.30
C ILE A 24 13.57 -1.37 -16.20
N SER A 25 13.97 -2.03 -15.11
CA SER A 25 15.35 -2.51 -14.94
C SER A 25 15.76 -3.58 -15.94
N LYS A 26 14.82 -4.36 -16.48
CA LYS A 26 15.06 -5.35 -17.53
C LYS A 26 15.12 -4.73 -18.92
N GLU A 27 14.32 -3.69 -19.16
CA GLU A 27 14.25 -3.00 -20.46
C GLU A 27 15.41 -2.02 -20.65
N ARG A 28 15.90 -1.42 -19.57
CA ARG A 28 17.01 -0.46 -19.59
C ARG A 28 18.32 -1.13 -19.24
N LYS A 29 19.40 -0.66 -19.86
CA LYS A 29 20.76 -1.12 -19.55
C LYS A 29 21.19 -0.72 -18.13
N GLU A 30 20.72 0.42 -17.63
CA GLU A 30 21.00 0.90 -16.28
C GLU A 30 19.87 1.79 -15.74
N LEU A 31 19.52 1.59 -14.46
CA LEU A 31 18.61 2.47 -13.71
C LEU A 31 19.36 3.69 -13.16
N LEU A 32 18.66 4.81 -13.00
CA LEU A 32 19.19 5.95 -12.24
C LEU A 32 19.40 5.58 -10.76
N TYR A 33 20.26 6.31 -10.06
CA TYR A 33 20.61 6.03 -8.66
C TYR A 33 19.36 5.96 -7.76
N GLU A 34 18.46 6.93 -7.87
CA GLU A 34 17.22 6.98 -7.09
C GLU A 34 16.27 5.85 -7.45
N GLN A 35 16.26 5.41 -8.71
CA GLN A 35 15.45 4.27 -9.16
C GLN A 35 15.97 2.94 -8.62
N LYS A 36 17.30 2.79 -8.49
CA LYS A 36 17.92 1.63 -7.85
C LYS A 36 17.51 1.56 -6.38
N ILE A 37 17.64 2.67 -5.64
CA ILE A 37 17.22 2.75 -4.23
C ILE A 37 15.71 2.47 -4.08
N ALA A 38 14.88 3.06 -4.94
CA ALA A 38 13.44 2.82 -4.90
C ALA A 38 13.10 1.34 -5.14
N LEU A 39 13.80 0.68 -6.06
CA LEU A 39 13.63 -0.75 -6.32
C LEU A 39 14.07 -1.59 -5.13
N GLU A 40 15.24 -1.31 -4.55
CA GLU A 40 15.75 -2.00 -3.36
C GLU A 40 14.79 -1.88 -2.17
N HIS A 41 14.28 -0.67 -1.90
CA HIS A 41 13.25 -0.45 -0.89
C HIS A 41 11.98 -1.24 -1.20
N ALA A 42 11.49 -1.18 -2.44
CA ALA A 42 10.29 -1.91 -2.81
C ALA A 42 10.49 -3.43 -2.71
N GLU A 43 11.67 -3.96 -3.01
CA GLU A 43 11.99 -5.38 -2.82
C GLU A 43 12.02 -5.80 -1.35
N ALA A 44 12.57 -4.96 -0.47
CA ALA A 44 12.67 -5.25 0.96
C ALA A 44 11.31 -5.17 1.68
N PHE A 45 10.43 -4.25 1.27
CA PHE A 45 9.21 -3.93 2.02
C PHE A 45 7.91 -4.41 1.35
N ALA A 46 7.91 -4.78 0.07
CA ALA A 46 6.74 -5.33 -0.60
C ALA A 46 6.52 -6.81 -0.21
N LYS A 47 5.95 -7.02 0.98
CA LYS A 47 5.77 -8.31 1.67
C LYS A 47 4.76 -9.24 1.00
N LEU A 48 3.74 -8.69 0.33
CA LEU A 48 2.69 -9.48 -0.29
C LEU A 48 2.95 -9.72 -1.79
N SER A 49 2.33 -10.77 -2.33
CA SER A 49 2.21 -10.95 -3.78
C SER A 49 1.21 -9.95 -4.38
N ALA A 50 1.33 -9.65 -5.68
CA ALA A 50 0.40 -8.74 -6.36
C ALA A 50 -1.07 -9.21 -6.28
N LYS A 51 -1.30 -10.53 -6.19
CA LYS A 51 -2.64 -11.10 -6.02
C LYS A 51 -3.17 -10.84 -4.60
N GLN A 52 -2.37 -11.13 -3.58
CA GLN A 52 -2.72 -10.88 -2.18
C GLN A 52 -2.96 -9.38 -1.93
N THR A 53 -2.09 -8.50 -2.43
CA THR A 53 -2.26 -7.04 -2.33
C THR A 53 -3.60 -6.56 -2.89
N LYS A 54 -3.97 -7.01 -4.10
CA LYS A 54 -5.26 -6.65 -4.70
C LYS A 54 -6.46 -7.18 -3.91
N GLY A 55 -6.35 -8.41 -3.38
CA GLY A 55 -7.39 -8.99 -2.53
C GLY A 55 -7.59 -8.20 -1.23
N LEU A 56 -6.49 -7.89 -0.55
CA LEU A 56 -6.51 -7.13 0.70
C LEU A 56 -7.11 -5.73 0.51
N ILE A 57 -6.65 -4.99 -0.52
CA ILE A 57 -7.22 -3.67 -0.85
C ILE A 57 -8.73 -3.79 -1.10
N ALA A 58 -9.17 -4.78 -1.88
CA ALA A 58 -10.59 -4.97 -2.19
C ALA A 58 -11.44 -5.34 -0.96
N GLU A 59 -10.90 -6.04 0.03
CA GLU A 59 -11.59 -6.29 1.30
C GLU A 59 -11.65 -5.03 2.18
N LEU A 60 -10.53 -4.31 2.30
CA LEU A 60 -10.45 -3.09 3.10
C LEU A 60 -11.39 -1.99 2.60
N MET A 61 -11.50 -1.84 1.28
CA MET A 61 -12.39 -0.86 0.62
C MET A 61 -13.89 -1.12 0.86
N LYS A 62 -14.27 -2.27 1.47
CA LYS A 62 -15.66 -2.55 1.86
C LYS A 62 -16.00 -2.05 3.25
N LEU A 63 -15.00 -1.65 4.04
CA LEU A 63 -15.22 -1.07 5.35
C LEU A 63 -15.66 0.39 5.22
N ASP A 64 -16.60 0.79 6.06
CA ASP A 64 -16.98 2.19 6.17
C ASP A 64 -15.75 3.01 6.63
N HIS A 65 -15.63 4.25 6.10
CA HIS A 65 -14.55 5.20 6.42
C HIS A 65 -13.13 4.78 6.00
N VAL A 66 -12.95 3.65 5.32
CA VAL A 66 -11.69 3.27 4.68
C VAL A 66 -11.71 3.71 3.21
N GLU A 67 -11.12 4.87 2.96
CA GLU A 67 -10.91 5.39 1.60
C GLU A 67 -9.76 4.66 0.88
N GLU A 68 -9.65 4.88 -0.44
CA GLU A 68 -8.62 4.25 -1.28
C GLU A 68 -7.22 4.46 -0.71
N ILE A 69 -6.86 5.70 -0.35
CA ILE A 69 -5.55 6.00 0.22
C ILE A 69 -5.26 5.21 1.50
N HIS A 70 -6.27 4.99 2.35
CA HIS A 70 -6.13 4.19 3.57
C HIS A 70 -5.92 2.71 3.25
N ALA A 71 -6.70 2.15 2.32
CA ALA A 71 -6.58 0.75 1.93
C ALA A 71 -5.19 0.41 1.37
N TYR A 72 -4.63 1.27 0.52
CA TYR A 72 -3.27 1.11 0.01
C TYR A 72 -2.24 1.26 1.13
N LYS A 73 -2.38 2.25 2.01
CA LYS A 73 -1.46 2.48 3.13
C LYS A 73 -1.43 1.32 4.12
N ILE A 74 -2.60 0.80 4.49
CA ILE A 74 -2.75 -0.39 5.35
C ILE A 74 -2.08 -1.60 4.70
N THR A 75 -2.27 -1.79 3.39
CA THR A 75 -1.68 -2.91 2.65
C THR A 75 -0.16 -2.84 2.57
N ASP A 76 0.41 -1.65 2.43
CA ASP A 76 1.87 -1.47 2.41
C ASP A 76 2.51 -1.60 3.80
N ILE A 77 1.81 -1.17 4.86
CA ILE A 77 2.34 -1.23 6.24
C ILE A 77 2.16 -2.63 6.85
N LEU A 78 1.00 -3.26 6.62
CA LEU A 78 0.52 -4.46 7.30
C LEU A 78 0.52 -4.28 8.84
N PRO A 79 -0.39 -3.46 9.38
CA PRO A 79 -0.47 -3.20 10.81
C PRO A 79 -0.70 -4.50 11.60
N LYS A 80 -0.02 -4.64 12.74
CA LYS A 80 -0.06 -5.85 13.58
C LYS A 80 -0.82 -5.64 14.88
N ASN A 81 -0.96 -4.40 15.31
CA ASN A 81 -1.63 -4.03 16.55
C ASN A 81 -2.49 -2.78 16.35
N GLU A 82 -3.26 -2.42 17.37
CA GLU A 82 -4.17 -1.27 17.32
C GLU A 82 -3.44 0.07 17.12
N ASP A 83 -2.26 0.22 17.71
CA ASP A 83 -1.48 1.45 17.62
C ASP A 83 -0.99 1.68 16.19
N ASP A 84 -0.62 0.62 15.47
CA ASP A 84 -0.27 0.70 14.05
C ASP A 84 -1.44 1.21 13.21
N VAL A 85 -2.66 0.73 13.48
CA VAL A 85 -3.87 1.20 12.79
C VAL A 85 -4.14 2.65 13.15
N LYS A 86 -4.15 2.99 14.45
CA LYS A 86 -4.37 4.37 14.92
C LYS A 86 -3.34 5.34 14.33
N ALA A 87 -2.09 4.92 14.15
CA ALA A 87 -1.04 5.72 13.53
C ALA A 87 -1.34 6.05 12.06
N ILE A 88 -1.97 5.14 11.30
CA ILE A 88 -2.36 5.39 9.91
C ILE A 88 -3.43 6.48 9.83
N PHE A 89 -4.37 6.51 10.78
CA PHE A 89 -5.47 7.47 10.81
C PHE A 89 -5.18 8.72 11.67
N ALA A 90 -3.99 8.85 12.26
CA ALA A 90 -3.68 9.89 13.25
C ALA A 90 -3.78 11.33 12.73
N LYS A 91 -3.76 11.54 11.41
CA LYS A 91 -3.91 12.85 10.75
C LYS A 91 -5.20 12.97 9.95
N GLU A 92 -6.06 11.97 10.01
CA GLU A 92 -7.35 11.98 9.35
C GLU A 92 -8.40 12.70 10.19
N ARG A 93 -9.46 13.19 9.53
CA ARG A 93 -10.61 13.78 10.23
C ARG A 93 -11.41 12.73 11.00
N TYR A 94 -11.28 11.48 10.59
CA TYR A 94 -11.95 10.33 11.18
C TYR A 94 -10.97 9.50 11.99
N THR A 95 -11.37 9.11 13.20
CA THR A 95 -10.61 8.16 14.02
C THR A 95 -11.44 6.89 14.14
N PRO A 96 -10.94 5.73 13.65
CA PRO A 96 -11.63 4.46 13.78
C PRO A 96 -11.87 4.10 15.25
N ASN A 97 -13.06 3.60 15.55
CA ASN A 97 -13.36 3.07 16.88
C ASN A 97 -12.78 1.65 17.06
N ASP A 98 -12.79 1.14 18.29
CA ASP A 98 -12.17 -0.16 18.62
C ASP A 98 -12.70 -1.32 17.78
N LYS A 99 -14.00 -1.30 17.41
CA LYS A 99 -14.60 -2.35 16.57
C LYS A 99 -14.06 -2.27 15.13
N GLU A 100 -13.92 -1.08 14.58
CA GLU A 100 -13.36 -0.89 13.23
C GLU A 100 -11.88 -1.21 13.18
N VAL A 101 -11.11 -0.79 14.18
CA VAL A 101 -9.69 -1.17 14.32
C VAL A 101 -9.55 -2.69 14.32
N LYS A 102 -10.38 -3.38 15.10
CA LYS A 102 -10.40 -4.85 15.15
C LYS A 102 -10.74 -5.46 13.79
N ASN A 103 -11.77 -4.95 13.09
CA ASN A 103 -12.14 -5.42 11.75
C ASN A 103 -10.98 -5.25 10.74
N ILE A 104 -10.27 -4.12 10.77
CA ILE A 104 -9.10 -3.88 9.91
C ILE A 104 -8.02 -4.92 10.19
N LEU A 105 -7.67 -5.13 11.47
CA LEU A 105 -6.66 -6.11 11.87
C LEU A 105 -7.06 -7.54 11.49
N GLU A 106 -8.33 -7.92 11.67
CA GLU A 106 -8.85 -9.23 11.26
C GLU A 106 -8.70 -9.46 9.76
N ILE A 107 -9.01 -8.46 8.92
CA ILE A 107 -8.81 -8.55 7.47
C ILE A 107 -7.32 -8.68 7.15
N VAL A 108 -6.46 -7.83 7.70
CA VAL A 108 -5.01 -7.86 7.45
C VAL A 108 -4.40 -9.22 7.85
N ASN A 109 -4.81 -9.78 8.98
CA ASN A 109 -4.28 -11.06 9.49
C ASN A 109 -4.55 -12.24 8.55
N LYS A 110 -5.64 -12.23 7.77
CA LYS A 110 -5.90 -13.25 6.75
C LYS A 110 -4.81 -13.34 5.68
N TYR A 111 -4.10 -12.24 5.44
CA TYR A 111 -3.07 -12.11 4.41
C TYR A 111 -1.64 -12.19 4.96
N SER A 112 -1.47 -12.05 6.29
CA SER A 112 -0.16 -12.09 6.94
C SER A 112 0.22 -13.48 7.49
N LEU A 113 -0.70 -14.44 7.44
CA LEU A 113 -0.54 -15.79 8.01
C LEU A 113 -0.13 -16.86 6.96
N GLU A 114 0.31 -16.46 5.77
CA GLU A 114 0.91 -17.34 4.74
C GLU A 114 2.42 -17.11 4.60
#